data_AF-A0A8H7PDD5-F1
#
_entry.id   AF-A0A8H7PDD5-F1
#
_cell.length_a   1.000
_cell.length_b   1.000
_cell.length_c   1.000
_cell.angle_alpha   90.00
_cell.angle_beta   90.00
_cell.angle_gamma   90.00
#
_symmetry.space_group_name_H-M   'P 1'
#
loop_
_entity.id
_entity.type
_entity.pdbx_description
1 polymer ?
#
loop_
_entity_poly.entity_id
_entity_poly.type
_entity_poly.pdbx_seq_one_letter_code
_entity_poly.pdbx_strand_id
1 'polypeptide(L)'
;MNFDEHSPLRKLVESHITKLGKLYNELQKAHPVPFILLPCAINIIQFYWQNIVQEGERAISFYGAGRAVDPPLFEKFLVQGLLLLKRVIKGSFYRVDAANSDEENTNAQQARALIDSRLLTPAFVHSCAEVLVTKYMQLRPEDLDLWESDPEGWVNGEEADHWEFELKPCAEKVFMDLLISYTEQLSPILVNLVDTVAVVNDQNSLLFKDAIYCSIGLGANELFNTFDFNTFLVNRLVPEIANKEPTFKILRRRIAWMIGHWIGVKIDKQYRSYVYQIMLQLLAPEEDMVVRLVAANNLRNCVDDWDFETEDFVPYIESSILLLTALLKDVEEFDSRMRILNCLNIVIDRVETRIAPYAQQIVELLPPLWAAAEDDHLFKSTILVTLTKLVGEAHIYLLEDGLDLWWVTIQSATECTPQLLQMFPAAVEYLEYGTETLRKVLKIIESYVMLAPEAILSQFALPLFTSLAGLIGDLKPEATNTIIHLLDTILLCAPIQLYAEALINSNLLWRMLNIILENKVSLSAVA
;
A
#
# COMPACT_ATOMS: atom_id res chain seq x y z
N MET A 1 31.52 -23.45 25.15
CA MET A 1 31.21 -23.62 26.59
C MET A 1 29.71 -23.73 26.72
N ASN A 2 29.18 -24.86 27.19
CA ASN A 2 27.75 -25.02 27.47
C ASN A 2 27.41 -24.25 28.74
N PHE A 3 27.09 -22.96 28.59
CA PHE A 3 26.42 -22.21 29.63
C PHE A 3 24.92 -22.51 29.52
N ASP A 4 24.36 -23.00 30.62
CA ASP A 4 22.94 -23.24 30.84
C ASP A 4 22.11 -22.05 30.30
N GLU A 5 21.09 -22.33 29.47
CA GLU A 5 20.28 -21.31 28.77
C GLU A 5 19.58 -20.34 29.74
N HIS A 6 19.46 -20.73 31.00
CA HIS A 6 18.84 -19.92 32.04
C HIS A 6 19.84 -19.23 32.97
N SER A 7 21.14 -19.26 32.67
CA SER A 7 22.17 -18.59 33.47
C SER A 7 21.94 -17.07 33.55
N PRO A 8 21.81 -16.48 34.75
CA PRO A 8 21.70 -15.03 34.94
C PRO A 8 22.87 -14.26 34.32
N LEU A 9 24.07 -14.87 34.29
CA LEU A 9 25.28 -14.29 33.69
C LEU A 9 25.10 -14.12 32.17
N ARG A 10 24.54 -15.10 31.48
CA ARG A 10 24.31 -15.05 30.03
C ARG A 10 23.35 -13.93 29.67
N LYS A 11 22.20 -13.86 30.36
CA LYS A 11 21.21 -12.76 30.19
C LYS A 11 21.83 -11.38 30.44
N LEU A 12 22.70 -11.27 31.45
CA LEU A 12 23.39 -10.03 31.75
C LEU A 12 24.35 -9.64 30.61
N VAL A 13 25.14 -10.59 30.09
CA VAL A 13 26.06 -10.34 28.96
C VAL A 13 25.30 -9.95 27.69
N GLU A 14 24.24 -10.67 27.32
CA GLU A 14 23.39 -10.36 26.17
C GLU A 14 22.76 -8.95 26.28
N SER A 15 22.33 -8.57 27.49
CA SER A 15 21.84 -7.22 27.78
C SER A 15 22.92 -6.15 27.56
N HIS A 16 24.16 -6.40 27.99
CA HIS A 16 25.27 -5.46 27.78
C HIS A 16 25.63 -5.33 26.30
N ILE A 17 25.72 -6.45 25.56
CA ILE A 17 25.96 -6.45 24.11
C ILE A 17 24.89 -5.59 23.40
N THR A 18 23.62 -5.80 23.74
CA THR A 18 22.50 -5.05 23.16
C THR A 18 22.61 -3.55 23.47
N LYS A 19 22.97 -3.18 24.71
CA LYS A 19 23.12 -1.78 25.13
C LYS A 19 24.29 -1.09 24.44
N LEU A 20 25.41 -1.79 24.24
CA LEU A 20 26.56 -1.27 23.51
C LEU A 20 26.21 -1.03 22.03
N GLY A 21 25.51 -1.96 21.39
CA GLY A 21 25.06 -1.76 20.01
C GLY A 21 24.08 -0.60 19.87
N LYS A 22 23.19 -0.38 20.85
CA LYS A 22 22.33 0.81 20.89
C LYS A 22 23.16 2.09 21.00
N LEU A 23 24.14 2.13 21.91
CA LEU A 23 25.04 3.28 22.07
C LEU A 23 25.74 3.63 20.76
N TYR A 24 26.31 2.64 20.05
CA TYR A 24 27.00 2.89 18.79
C TYR A 24 26.06 3.38 17.68
N ASN A 25 24.87 2.77 17.58
CA ASN A 25 23.87 3.20 16.60
C ASN A 25 23.39 4.63 16.86
N GLU A 26 23.09 4.99 18.11
CA GLU A 26 22.67 6.34 18.47
C GLU A 26 23.81 7.36 18.25
N LEU A 27 25.05 7.00 18.59
CA LEU A 27 26.20 7.89 18.39
C LEU A 27 26.44 8.15 16.89
N GLN A 28 26.41 7.12 16.06
CA GLN A 28 26.55 7.27 14.60
C GLN A 28 25.37 8.05 14.01
N LYS A 29 24.14 7.82 14.49
CA LYS A 29 22.94 8.52 14.02
C LYS A 29 22.99 10.01 14.35
N ALA A 30 23.39 10.36 15.58
CA ALA A 30 23.48 11.75 16.02
C ALA A 30 24.69 12.49 15.41
N HIS A 31 25.83 11.80 15.27
CA HIS A 31 27.09 12.41 14.83
C HIS A 31 27.85 11.51 13.83
N PRO A 32 27.39 11.38 12.57
CA PRO A 32 27.95 10.42 11.61
C PRO A 32 29.44 10.65 11.31
N VAL A 33 29.83 11.89 10.99
CA VAL A 33 31.22 12.24 10.67
C VAL A 33 32.13 12.08 11.90
N PRO A 34 31.84 12.71 13.07
CA PRO A 34 32.66 12.51 14.26
C PRO A 34 32.78 11.05 14.69
N PHE A 35 31.71 10.26 14.56
CA PHE A 35 31.74 8.84 14.87
C PHE A 35 32.78 8.11 14.03
N ILE A 36 32.78 8.28 12.71
CA ILE A 36 33.75 7.61 11.81
C ILE A 36 35.19 8.03 12.08
N LEU A 37 35.41 9.28 12.50
CA LEU A 37 36.73 9.79 12.84
C LEU A 37 37.27 9.25 14.17
N LEU A 38 36.46 8.57 14.99
CA LEU A 38 36.96 7.89 16.18
C LEU A 38 37.92 6.76 15.78
N PRO A 39 39.08 6.61 16.45
CA PRO A 39 40.10 5.62 16.07
C PRO A 39 39.58 4.17 16.00
N CYS A 40 38.55 3.84 16.79
CA CYS A 40 37.99 2.49 16.87
C CYS A 40 36.74 2.28 15.99
N ALA A 41 36.13 3.31 15.41
CA ALA A 41 34.80 3.18 14.78
C ALA A 41 34.78 2.20 13.62
N ILE A 42 35.76 2.28 12.70
CA ILE A 42 35.88 1.32 11.60
C ILE A 42 36.07 -0.11 12.13
N ASN A 43 36.88 -0.29 13.18
CA ASN A 43 37.11 -1.60 13.78
C ASN A 43 35.84 -2.16 14.43
N ILE A 44 35.00 -1.30 15.04
CA ILE A 44 33.70 -1.68 15.58
C ILE A 44 32.79 -2.17 14.45
N ILE A 45 32.66 -1.41 13.36
CA ILE A 45 31.83 -1.80 12.22
C ILE A 45 32.33 -3.12 11.59
N GLN A 46 33.65 -3.27 11.42
CA GLN A 46 34.26 -4.50 10.93
C GLN A 46 34.02 -5.69 11.87
N PHE A 47 34.03 -5.47 13.20
CA PHE A 47 33.68 -6.51 14.17
C PHE A 47 32.23 -6.96 14.01
N TYR A 48 31.28 -6.04 13.90
CA TYR A 48 29.88 -6.39 13.61
C TYR A 48 29.78 -7.16 12.29
N TRP A 49 30.44 -6.70 11.23
CA TRP A 49 30.45 -7.38 9.93
C TRP A 49 30.98 -8.82 10.01
N GLN A 50 32.11 -9.04 10.69
CA GLN A 50 32.67 -10.38 10.86
C GLN A 50 31.70 -11.34 11.55
N ASN A 51 30.97 -10.87 12.56
CA ASN A 51 29.96 -11.68 13.24
C ASN A 51 28.73 -11.91 12.36
N ILE A 52 28.33 -10.94 11.53
CA ILE A 52 27.28 -11.13 10.53
C ILE A 52 27.69 -12.24 9.54
N VAL A 53 28.89 -12.20 8.99
CA VAL A 53 29.35 -13.28 8.08
C VAL A 53 29.32 -14.65 8.76
N GLN A 54 29.89 -14.76 9.97
CA GLN A 54 29.96 -16.03 10.71
C GLN A 54 28.58 -16.58 11.08
N GLU A 55 27.67 -15.74 11.58
CA GLU A 55 26.33 -16.20 11.95
C GLU A 55 25.47 -16.52 10.72
N GLY A 56 25.66 -15.82 9.59
CA GLY A 56 25.01 -16.17 8.32
C GLY A 56 25.43 -17.55 7.80
N GLU A 57 26.72 -17.87 7.86
CA GLU A 57 27.22 -19.22 7.53
C GLU A 57 26.63 -20.29 8.45
N ARG A 58 26.60 -19.99 9.75
CA ARG A 58 26.02 -20.87 10.76
C ARG A 58 24.54 -21.12 10.49
N ALA A 59 23.73 -20.08 10.32
CA ALA A 59 22.28 -20.19 10.10
C ALA A 59 21.95 -21.15 8.94
N ILE A 60 22.59 -20.98 7.79
CA ILE A 60 22.38 -21.87 6.63
C ILE A 60 22.75 -23.32 6.95
N SER A 61 23.85 -23.55 7.66
CA SER A 61 24.25 -24.92 8.02
C SER A 61 23.23 -25.62 8.93
N PHE A 62 22.57 -24.86 9.83
CA PHE A 62 21.54 -25.39 10.72
C PHE A 62 20.23 -25.66 9.95
N TYR A 63 19.81 -24.73 9.08
CA TYR A 63 18.62 -24.90 8.25
C TYR A 63 18.76 -26.06 7.27
N GLY A 64 19.92 -26.20 6.63
CA GLY A 64 20.22 -27.35 5.75
C GLY A 64 20.25 -28.70 6.48
N ALA A 65 20.40 -28.70 7.81
CA ALA A 65 20.34 -29.88 8.66
C ALA A 65 18.94 -30.15 9.25
N GLY A 66 17.93 -29.36 8.88
CA GLY A 66 16.55 -29.50 9.37
C GLY A 66 16.37 -29.20 10.86
N ARG A 67 17.23 -28.34 11.44
CA ARG A 67 17.15 -27.94 12.85
C ARG A 67 16.70 -26.50 12.94
N ALA A 68 15.60 -26.24 13.66
CA ALA A 68 15.23 -24.91 14.09
C ALA A 68 16.30 -24.35 15.04
N VAL A 69 16.57 -23.05 14.94
CA VAL A 69 17.49 -22.34 15.83
C VAL A 69 16.65 -21.64 16.89
N ASP A 70 16.26 -22.36 17.92
CA ASP A 70 15.53 -21.78 19.06
C ASP A 70 16.49 -21.59 20.26
N PRO A 71 16.71 -20.34 20.76
CA PRO A 71 16.23 -19.07 20.22
C PRO A 71 17.08 -18.56 19.03
N PRO A 72 16.55 -17.62 18.22
CA PRO A 72 17.31 -16.99 17.14
C PRO A 72 18.61 -16.39 17.67
N LEU A 73 19.73 -16.79 17.06
CA LEU A 73 21.06 -16.39 17.54
C LEU A 73 21.26 -14.88 17.35
N PHE A 74 21.24 -14.13 18.46
CA PHE A 74 21.68 -12.73 18.51
C PHE A 74 21.04 -11.80 17.46
N GLU A 75 19.77 -12.04 17.08
CA GLU A 75 19.12 -11.32 15.98
C GLU A 75 19.19 -9.79 16.15
N LYS A 76 18.91 -9.29 17.36
CA LYS A 76 19.04 -7.86 17.70
C LYS A 76 20.45 -7.31 17.48
N PHE A 77 21.48 -8.09 17.76
CA PHE A 77 22.87 -7.67 17.56
C PHE A 77 23.24 -7.65 16.07
N LEU A 78 22.73 -8.61 15.28
CA LEU A 78 22.92 -8.63 13.83
C LEU A 78 22.23 -7.44 13.17
N VAL A 79 20.97 -7.16 13.55
CA VAL A 79 20.22 -5.98 13.10
C VAL A 79 20.97 -4.69 13.44
N GLN A 80 21.48 -4.56 14.67
CA GLN A 80 22.32 -3.41 15.06
C GLN A 80 23.56 -3.25 14.18
N GLY A 81 24.20 -4.34 13.77
CA GLY A 81 25.34 -4.32 12.85
C GLY A 81 24.96 -3.90 11.43
N LEU A 82 23.86 -4.40 10.91
CA LEU A 82 23.31 -4.01 9.61
C LEU A 82 22.93 -2.52 9.58
N LEU A 83 22.31 -2.02 10.64
CA LEU A 83 21.98 -0.60 10.78
C LEU A 83 23.23 0.30 10.80
N LEU A 84 24.32 -0.14 11.46
CA LEU A 84 25.60 0.56 11.41
C LEU A 84 26.16 0.63 9.98
N LEU A 85 26.12 -0.49 9.26
CA LEU A 85 26.59 -0.59 7.87
C LEU A 85 25.74 0.28 6.93
N LYS A 86 24.42 0.19 7.02
CA LYS A 86 23.48 0.95 6.20
C LYS A 86 23.77 2.45 6.24
N ARG A 87 24.01 3.02 7.43
CA ARG A 87 24.32 4.45 7.59
C ARG A 87 25.66 4.85 6.96
N VAL A 88 26.64 3.94 6.91
CA VAL A 88 27.89 4.20 6.20
C VAL A 88 27.69 4.15 4.69
N ILE A 89 26.97 3.13 4.21
CA ILE A 89 26.71 2.90 2.78
C ILE A 89 25.92 4.07 2.17
N LYS A 90 24.82 4.49 2.81
CA LYS A 90 23.97 5.60 2.33
C LYS A 90 24.75 6.88 2.04
N GLY A 91 25.86 7.09 2.76
CA GLY A 91 26.91 8.00 2.32
C GLY A 91 26.61 9.50 2.42
N SER A 92 25.34 9.90 2.63
CA SER A 92 24.86 11.28 2.47
C SER A 92 25.57 12.28 3.38
N PHE A 93 25.93 11.85 4.60
CA PHE A 93 26.62 12.69 5.58
C PHE A 93 28.13 12.84 5.34
N TYR A 94 28.69 12.09 4.39
CA TYR A 94 30.12 12.15 4.04
C TYR A 94 30.35 12.77 2.65
N ARG A 95 29.32 13.41 2.09
CA ARG A 95 29.42 14.15 0.83
C ARG A 95 30.06 15.52 1.08
N VAL A 96 30.86 15.93 0.11
CA VAL A 96 31.65 17.16 0.13
C VAL A 96 30.90 18.21 -0.66
N ASP A 97 30.51 19.32 -0.03
CA ASP A 97 29.98 20.46 -0.76
C ASP A 97 31.14 21.27 -1.34
N ALA A 98 31.26 21.30 -2.66
CA ALA A 98 32.34 22.01 -3.36
C ALA A 98 32.33 23.53 -3.14
N ALA A 99 31.25 24.08 -2.58
CA ALA A 99 31.06 25.52 -2.36
C ALA A 99 31.56 26.02 -0.98
N ASN A 100 31.80 25.13 0.00
CA ASN A 100 32.20 25.51 1.37
C ASN A 100 33.53 24.86 1.76
N SER A 101 34.54 25.66 2.12
CA SER A 101 35.87 25.17 2.52
C SER A 101 36.04 25.03 4.04
N ASP A 102 34.94 24.93 4.78
CA ASP A 102 34.96 24.94 6.24
C ASP A 102 35.50 23.62 6.82
N GLU A 103 35.87 23.66 8.11
CA GLU A 103 36.40 22.52 8.87
C GLU A 103 35.49 21.28 8.79
N GLU A 104 34.18 21.49 8.73
CA GLU A 104 33.18 20.42 8.55
C GLU A 104 33.38 19.64 7.25
N ASN A 105 33.71 20.33 6.16
CA ASN A 105 33.95 19.69 4.87
C ASN A 105 35.26 18.89 4.87
N THR A 106 36.28 19.40 5.57
CA THR A 106 37.55 18.67 5.76
C THR A 106 37.34 17.39 6.55
N ASN A 107 36.54 17.44 7.63
CA ASN A 107 36.21 16.27 8.43
C ASN A 107 35.39 15.23 7.65
N ALA A 108 34.43 15.69 6.83
CA ALA A 108 33.66 14.81 5.94
C ALA A 108 34.54 14.12 4.89
N GLN A 109 35.48 14.84 4.27
CA GLN A 109 36.48 14.29 3.35
C GLN A 109 37.34 13.21 4.00
N GLN A 110 37.86 13.48 5.20
CA GLN A 110 38.67 12.52 5.94
C GLN A 110 37.87 11.27 6.30
N ALA A 111 36.64 11.44 6.80
CA ALA A 111 35.75 10.32 7.10
C ALA A 111 35.47 9.49 5.84
N ARG A 112 35.18 10.13 4.70
CA ARG A 112 34.97 9.44 3.42
C ARG A 112 36.19 8.64 2.99
N ALA A 113 37.38 9.24 3.06
CA ALA A 113 38.63 8.55 2.72
C ALA A 113 38.88 7.32 3.61
N LEU A 114 38.58 7.39 4.90
CA LEU A 114 38.67 6.24 5.81
C LEU A 114 37.67 5.14 5.46
N ILE A 115 36.42 5.51 5.14
CA ILE A 115 35.38 4.57 4.73
C ILE A 115 35.80 3.83 3.46
N ASP A 116 36.19 4.55 2.42
CA ASP A 116 36.52 3.97 1.11
C ASP A 116 37.78 3.08 1.18
N SER A 117 38.79 3.49 1.97
CA SER A 117 40.05 2.74 2.07
C SER A 117 40.00 1.55 3.02
N ARG A 118 39.19 1.59 4.08
CA ARG A 118 39.21 0.58 5.14
C ARG A 118 37.93 -0.24 5.30
N LEU A 119 36.81 0.22 4.75
CA LEU A 119 35.52 -0.47 4.88
C LEU A 119 34.92 -0.81 3.52
N LEU A 120 34.45 0.20 2.77
CA LEU A 120 33.71 0.01 1.51
C LEU A 120 34.65 -0.18 0.30
N THR A 121 35.60 -1.10 0.44
CA THR A 121 36.45 -1.53 -0.68
C THR A 121 35.63 -2.33 -1.70
N PRO A 122 36.06 -2.43 -2.98
CA PRO A 122 35.34 -3.23 -3.98
C PRO A 122 35.12 -4.69 -3.54
N ALA A 123 36.11 -5.30 -2.89
CA ALA A 123 35.99 -6.66 -2.37
C ALA A 123 34.94 -6.76 -1.25
N PHE A 124 34.90 -5.76 -0.35
CA PHE A 124 33.87 -5.69 0.68
C PHE A 124 32.47 -5.53 0.08
N VAL A 125 32.30 -4.62 -0.88
CA VAL A 125 30.99 -4.38 -1.53
C VAL A 125 30.45 -5.67 -2.15
N HIS A 126 31.30 -6.41 -2.86
CA HIS A 126 30.92 -7.71 -3.43
C HIS A 126 30.52 -8.72 -2.35
N SER A 127 31.39 -8.93 -1.36
CA SER A 127 31.13 -9.86 -0.25
C SER A 127 29.88 -9.45 0.55
N CYS A 128 29.63 -8.15 0.69
CA CYS A 128 28.48 -7.62 1.40
C CYS A 128 27.19 -7.99 0.67
N ALA A 129 27.10 -7.70 -0.64
CA ALA A 129 25.96 -8.08 -1.46
C ALA A 129 25.74 -9.60 -1.44
N GLU A 130 26.80 -10.39 -1.62
CA GLU A 130 26.75 -11.85 -1.61
C GLU A 130 26.18 -12.38 -0.29
N VAL A 131 26.70 -11.94 0.85
CA VAL A 131 26.25 -12.41 2.17
C VAL A 131 24.81 -11.97 2.45
N LEU A 132 24.42 -10.74 2.12
CA LEU A 132 23.05 -10.26 2.32
C LEU A 132 22.05 -11.13 1.53
N VAL A 133 22.29 -11.30 0.23
CA VAL A 133 21.41 -12.06 -0.66
C VAL A 133 21.42 -13.55 -0.31
N THR A 134 22.61 -14.14 -0.16
CA THR A 134 22.73 -15.59 0.02
C THR A 134 22.39 -16.04 1.44
N LYS A 135 22.50 -15.20 2.48
CA LYS A 135 22.32 -15.63 3.87
C LYS A 135 21.12 -15.03 4.57
N TYR A 136 20.80 -13.76 4.30
CA TYR A 136 19.84 -13.00 5.09
C TYR A 136 18.53 -12.66 4.36
N MET A 137 18.51 -12.72 3.03
CA MET A 137 17.31 -12.50 2.22
C MET A 137 16.54 -13.79 1.89
N GLN A 138 17.08 -14.97 2.22
CA GLN A 138 16.36 -16.24 2.07
C GLN A 138 15.23 -16.35 3.11
N LEU A 139 14.16 -17.09 2.79
CA LEU A 139 13.15 -17.45 3.79
C LEU A 139 13.73 -18.47 4.77
N ARG A 140 13.54 -18.23 6.06
CA ARG A 140 13.94 -19.12 7.15
C ARG A 140 12.85 -20.19 7.36
N PRO A 141 13.19 -21.34 7.97
CA PRO A 141 12.19 -22.35 8.33
C PRO A 141 11.05 -21.78 9.19
N GLU A 142 11.37 -20.90 10.14
CA GLU A 142 10.37 -20.21 10.98
C GLU A 142 9.41 -19.34 10.15
N ASP A 143 9.91 -18.71 9.08
CA ASP A 143 9.06 -17.92 8.18
C ASP A 143 8.10 -18.84 7.39
N LEU A 144 8.56 -20.04 7.01
CA LEU A 144 7.72 -21.03 6.33
C LEU A 144 6.71 -21.68 7.27
N ASP A 145 7.09 -21.94 8.53
CA ASP A 145 6.18 -22.45 9.55
C ASP A 145 5.07 -21.43 9.83
N LEU A 146 5.42 -20.13 9.93
CA LEU A 146 4.44 -19.06 10.08
C LEU A 146 3.53 -18.98 8.84
N TRP A 147 4.08 -19.04 7.62
CA TRP A 147 3.29 -19.07 6.38
C TRP A 147 2.22 -20.16 6.41
N GLU A 148 2.57 -21.40 6.78
CA GLU A 148 1.58 -22.49 6.81
C GLU A 148 0.57 -22.35 7.96
N SER A 149 0.96 -21.77 9.09
CA SER A 149 0.10 -21.66 10.27
C SER A 149 -0.84 -20.45 10.28
N ASP A 150 -0.38 -19.33 9.72
CA ASP A 150 -1.08 -18.04 9.65
C ASP A 150 -0.65 -17.29 8.37
N PRO A 151 -1.21 -17.67 7.20
CA PRO A 151 -0.81 -17.10 5.92
C PRO A 151 -1.16 -15.61 5.80
N GLU A 152 -2.28 -15.18 6.38
CA GLU A 152 -2.70 -13.77 6.36
C GLU A 152 -1.78 -12.92 7.23
N GLY A 153 -1.52 -13.34 8.47
CA GLY A 153 -0.58 -12.68 9.37
C GLY A 153 0.84 -12.61 8.79
N TRP A 154 1.27 -13.64 8.07
CA TRP A 154 2.55 -13.64 7.36
C TRP A 154 2.66 -12.51 6.32
N VAL A 155 1.64 -12.36 5.46
CA VAL A 155 1.59 -11.29 4.45
C VAL A 155 1.44 -9.91 5.10
N ASN A 156 0.67 -9.82 6.18
CA ASN A 156 0.52 -8.57 6.93
C ASN A 156 1.86 -8.16 7.57
N GLY A 157 2.64 -9.12 8.05
CA GLY A 157 3.99 -8.93 8.60
C GLY A 157 5.02 -8.45 7.57
N GLU A 158 5.08 -9.06 6.38
CA GLU A 158 6.06 -8.66 5.32
C GLU A 158 5.91 -7.17 4.91
N GLU A 159 4.70 -6.63 4.95
CA GLU A 159 4.42 -5.24 4.54
C GLU A 159 4.55 -4.22 5.67
N ALA A 160 4.80 -4.68 6.89
CA ALA A 160 4.83 -3.80 8.03
C ALA A 160 6.19 -3.06 8.12
N ASP A 161 6.18 -1.75 8.42
CA ASP A 161 7.37 -0.90 8.38
C ASP A 161 8.27 -1.05 9.63
N HIS A 162 8.59 -2.30 10.00
CA HIS A 162 9.38 -2.66 11.18
C HIS A 162 10.82 -3.10 10.81
N TRP A 163 11.30 -2.70 9.63
CA TRP A 163 12.57 -3.19 9.09
C TRP A 163 13.81 -2.88 9.95
N GLU A 164 13.73 -1.90 10.86
CA GLU A 164 14.80 -1.59 11.82
C GLU A 164 14.90 -2.62 12.96
N PHE A 165 13.95 -3.55 13.08
CA PHE A 165 13.88 -4.51 14.18
C PHE A 165 13.96 -5.96 13.71
N GLU A 166 13.73 -6.21 12.43
CA GLU A 166 13.71 -7.55 11.83
C GLU A 166 14.90 -7.76 10.89
N LEU A 167 15.52 -8.93 10.99
CA LEU A 167 16.79 -9.19 10.33
C LEU A 167 16.70 -9.19 8.80
N LYS A 168 15.72 -9.88 8.24
CA LYS A 168 15.56 -10.00 6.79
C LYS A 168 15.18 -8.66 6.14
N PRO A 169 14.12 -7.95 6.57
CA PRO A 169 13.82 -6.63 6.03
C PRO A 169 14.97 -5.62 6.23
N CYS A 170 15.71 -5.70 7.34
CA CYS A 170 16.90 -4.87 7.54
C CYS A 170 17.97 -5.16 6.47
N ALA A 171 18.26 -6.44 6.21
CA ALA A 171 19.22 -6.86 5.19
C ALA A 171 18.81 -6.40 3.78
N GLU A 172 17.53 -6.50 3.43
CA GLU A 172 16.97 -6.00 2.18
C GLU A 172 17.18 -4.48 2.04
N LYS A 173 16.94 -3.71 3.12
CA LYS A 173 17.17 -2.26 3.16
C LYS A 173 18.65 -1.88 3.09
N VAL A 174 19.56 -2.71 3.61
CA VAL A 174 21.01 -2.50 3.45
C VAL A 174 21.43 -2.81 2.02
N PHE A 175 20.92 -3.90 1.43
CA PHE A 175 21.18 -4.31 0.07
C PHE A 175 20.74 -3.23 -0.94
N MET A 176 19.54 -2.65 -0.78
CA MET A 176 19.07 -1.55 -1.63
C MET A 176 20.03 -0.36 -1.61
N ASP A 177 20.42 0.13 -0.42
CA ASP A 177 21.38 1.25 -0.30
C ASP A 177 22.74 0.91 -0.94
N LEU A 178 23.18 -0.34 -0.80
CA LEU A 178 24.41 -0.83 -1.40
C LEU A 178 24.33 -0.86 -2.92
N LEU A 179 23.23 -1.36 -3.48
CA LEU A 179 23.00 -1.42 -4.92
C LEU A 179 22.88 -0.02 -5.51
N ILE A 180 22.16 0.90 -4.87
CA ILE A 180 22.06 2.32 -5.27
C ILE A 180 23.46 2.97 -5.32
N SER A 181 24.30 2.68 -4.33
CA SER A 181 25.60 3.34 -4.18
C SER A 181 26.69 2.72 -5.07
N TYR A 182 26.54 1.44 -5.45
CA TYR A 182 27.55 0.66 -6.19
C TYR A 182 26.94 -0.09 -7.39
N THR A 183 25.97 0.53 -8.08
CA THR A 183 25.21 -0.08 -9.17
C THR A 183 26.10 -0.62 -10.28
N GLU A 184 27.10 0.14 -10.72
CA GLU A 184 28.02 -0.26 -11.78
C GLU A 184 28.79 -1.55 -11.44
N GLN A 185 29.16 -1.72 -10.17
CA GLN A 185 29.89 -2.89 -9.71
C GLN A 185 28.96 -4.10 -9.54
N LEU A 186 27.76 -3.89 -9.01
CA LEU A 186 26.87 -4.98 -8.59
C LEU A 186 25.93 -5.49 -9.69
N SER A 187 25.52 -4.63 -10.64
CA SER A 187 24.56 -5.02 -11.69
C SER A 187 25.01 -6.22 -12.51
N PRO A 188 26.26 -6.28 -13.05
CA PRO A 188 26.71 -7.43 -13.84
C PRO A 188 26.70 -8.75 -13.05
N ILE A 189 26.92 -8.66 -11.73
CA ILE A 189 26.96 -9.81 -10.84
C ILE A 189 25.54 -10.35 -10.61
N LEU A 190 24.58 -9.46 -10.33
CA LEU A 190 23.18 -9.84 -10.15
C LEU A 190 22.58 -10.44 -11.42
N VAL A 191 22.85 -9.84 -12.58
CA VAL A 191 22.38 -10.37 -13.87
C VAL A 191 22.96 -11.78 -14.11
N ASN A 192 24.25 -11.99 -13.86
CA ASN A 192 24.86 -13.32 -13.97
C ASN A 192 24.22 -14.33 -13.00
N LEU A 193 23.98 -13.94 -11.74
CA LEU A 193 23.37 -14.81 -10.75
C LEU A 193 21.98 -15.30 -11.18
N VAL A 194 21.17 -14.46 -11.83
CA VAL A 194 19.88 -14.87 -12.39
C VAL A 194 20.07 -16.04 -13.35
N ASP A 195 21.04 -15.98 -14.26
CA ASP A 195 21.31 -17.06 -15.22
C ASP A 195 21.78 -18.35 -14.54
N THR A 196 22.55 -18.25 -13.45
CA THR A 196 23.03 -19.43 -12.72
C THR A 196 21.93 -20.21 -12.00
N VAL A 197 20.84 -19.55 -11.56
CA VAL A 197 19.75 -20.18 -10.80
C VAL A 197 18.60 -20.68 -11.68
N ALA A 198 18.88 -21.08 -12.92
CA ALA A 198 17.85 -21.54 -13.86
C ALA A 198 17.11 -22.79 -13.34
N VAL A 199 17.82 -23.77 -12.79
CA VAL A 199 17.27 -25.08 -12.39
C VAL A 199 17.11 -25.16 -10.87
N VAL A 200 15.90 -25.56 -10.42
CA VAL A 200 15.61 -25.88 -9.02
C VAL A 200 15.65 -27.41 -8.85
N ASN A 201 16.52 -27.91 -7.99
CA ASN A 201 16.72 -29.35 -7.76
C ASN A 201 16.26 -29.79 -6.37
N ASP A 202 16.24 -28.86 -5.41
CA ASP A 202 15.90 -29.10 -4.01
C ASP A 202 15.35 -27.81 -3.37
N GLN A 203 14.92 -27.90 -2.11
CA GLN A 203 14.38 -26.75 -1.38
C GLN A 203 15.41 -25.62 -1.18
N ASN A 204 16.69 -25.94 -1.00
CA ASN A 204 17.72 -24.92 -0.80
C ASN A 204 17.96 -24.09 -2.08
N SER A 205 17.99 -24.74 -3.25
CA SER A 205 18.08 -24.08 -4.55
C SER A 205 16.82 -23.26 -4.87
N LEU A 206 15.65 -23.68 -4.39
CA LEU A 206 14.40 -22.92 -4.48
C LEU A 206 14.47 -21.63 -3.64
N LEU A 207 14.88 -21.72 -2.37
CA LEU A 207 15.01 -20.59 -1.46
C LEU A 207 16.11 -19.62 -1.91
N PHE A 208 17.22 -20.14 -2.43
CA PHE A 208 18.26 -19.34 -3.01
C PHE A 208 17.75 -18.57 -4.23
N LYS A 209 16.99 -19.23 -5.12
CA LYS A 209 16.36 -18.60 -6.28
C LYS A 209 15.34 -17.51 -5.88
N ASP A 210 14.53 -17.73 -4.84
CA ASP A 210 13.65 -16.70 -4.25
C ASP A 210 14.45 -15.46 -3.84
N ALA A 211 15.59 -15.63 -3.14
CA ALA A 211 16.41 -14.51 -2.71
C ALA A 211 17.06 -13.76 -3.89
N ILE A 212 17.48 -14.47 -4.94
CA ILE A 212 17.95 -13.82 -6.18
C ILE A 212 16.82 -13.00 -6.81
N TYR A 213 15.60 -13.55 -6.94
CA TYR A 213 14.48 -12.80 -7.48
C TYR A 213 14.07 -11.62 -6.58
N CYS A 214 14.20 -11.77 -5.26
CA CYS A 214 14.05 -10.66 -4.31
C CYS A 214 15.03 -9.53 -4.65
N SER A 215 16.32 -9.86 -4.85
CA SER A 215 17.34 -8.87 -5.20
C SER A 215 17.07 -8.14 -6.53
N ILE A 216 16.52 -8.85 -7.53
CA ILE A 216 16.13 -8.26 -8.82
C ILE A 216 14.90 -7.36 -8.69
N GLY A 217 13.92 -7.73 -7.85
CA GLY A 217 12.77 -6.87 -7.58
C GLY A 217 13.13 -5.62 -6.77
N LEU A 218 13.95 -5.76 -5.72
CA LEU A 218 14.43 -4.63 -4.92
C LEU A 218 15.30 -3.65 -5.73
N GLY A 219 16.03 -4.18 -6.73
CA GLY A 219 16.93 -3.41 -7.59
C GLY A 219 16.32 -2.92 -8.90
N ALA A 220 14.99 -2.90 -9.04
CA ALA A 220 14.35 -2.58 -10.32
C ALA A 220 14.83 -1.23 -10.91
N ASN A 221 14.90 -0.18 -10.08
CA ASN A 221 15.34 1.17 -10.49
C ASN A 221 16.81 1.25 -10.89
N GLU A 222 17.64 0.37 -10.35
CA GLU A 222 19.08 0.34 -10.61
C GLU A 222 19.40 -0.56 -11.82
N LEU A 223 18.59 -1.59 -12.03
CA LEU A 223 18.84 -2.65 -13.01
C LEU A 223 18.14 -2.45 -14.35
N PHE A 224 17.13 -1.58 -14.48
CA PHE A 224 16.28 -1.49 -15.69
C PHE A 224 17.02 -1.19 -17.01
N ASN A 225 18.23 -0.64 -16.95
CA ASN A 225 19.08 -0.40 -18.11
C ASN A 225 19.98 -1.59 -18.48
N THR A 226 20.25 -2.50 -17.54
CA THR A 226 21.20 -3.60 -17.71
C THR A 226 20.52 -4.98 -17.72
N PHE A 227 19.31 -5.09 -17.18
CA PHE A 227 18.53 -6.32 -17.13
C PHE A 227 17.28 -6.21 -18.01
N ASP A 228 17.14 -7.10 -18.99
CA ASP A 228 15.97 -7.18 -19.87
C ASP A 228 14.83 -7.95 -19.19
N PHE A 229 14.05 -7.24 -18.38
CA PHE A 229 12.91 -7.80 -17.67
C PHE A 229 11.81 -8.30 -18.61
N ASN A 230 11.63 -7.68 -19.78
CA ASN A 230 10.61 -8.07 -20.74
C ASN A 230 10.86 -9.49 -21.27
N THR A 231 12.08 -9.76 -21.71
CA THR A 231 12.50 -11.09 -22.18
C THR A 231 12.46 -12.11 -21.04
N PHE A 232 12.89 -11.71 -19.84
CA PHE A 232 12.86 -12.55 -18.65
C PHE A 232 11.43 -12.94 -18.23
N LEU A 233 10.49 -12.01 -18.29
CA LEU A 233 9.07 -12.23 -17.99
C LEU A 233 8.50 -13.35 -18.86
N VAL A 234 8.67 -13.26 -20.17
CA VAL A 234 8.08 -14.20 -21.14
C VAL A 234 8.81 -15.54 -21.14
N ASN A 235 10.15 -15.52 -21.17
CA ASN A 235 10.92 -16.75 -21.39
C ASN A 235 11.19 -17.55 -20.12
N ARG A 236 11.03 -16.94 -18.94
CA ARG A 236 11.34 -17.58 -17.66
C ARG A 236 10.20 -17.53 -16.66
N LEU A 237 9.65 -16.36 -16.38
CA LEU A 237 8.63 -16.24 -15.35
C LEU A 237 7.32 -16.94 -15.73
N VAL A 238 6.85 -16.78 -16.97
CA VAL A 238 5.65 -17.47 -17.47
C VAL A 238 5.77 -19.00 -17.36
N PRO A 239 6.84 -19.65 -17.85
CA PRO A 239 7.04 -21.09 -17.63
C PRO A 239 7.12 -21.51 -16.16
N GLU A 240 7.76 -20.70 -15.30
CA GLU A 240 7.89 -21.01 -13.87
C GLU A 240 6.56 -20.95 -13.14
N ILE A 241 5.67 -20.01 -13.50
CA ILE A 241 4.31 -19.92 -12.94
C ILE A 241 3.44 -21.10 -13.38
N ALA A 242 3.65 -21.61 -14.59
CA ALA A 242 2.96 -22.80 -15.08
C ALA A 242 3.33 -24.07 -14.29
N ASN A 243 4.43 -24.05 -13.53
CA ASN A 243 4.78 -25.15 -12.65
C ASN A 243 3.87 -25.21 -11.41
N LYS A 244 3.00 -26.22 -11.38
CA LYS A 244 2.01 -26.45 -10.31
C LYS A 244 2.51 -27.35 -9.17
N GLU A 245 3.80 -27.65 -9.10
CA GLU A 245 4.39 -28.28 -7.92
C GLU A 245 4.07 -27.45 -6.65
N PRO A 246 3.64 -28.08 -5.54
CA PRO A 246 3.21 -27.35 -4.34
C PRO A 246 4.31 -26.43 -3.77
N THR A 247 5.56 -26.90 -3.78
CA THR A 247 6.71 -26.13 -3.25
C THR A 247 7.03 -24.89 -4.09
N PHE A 248 6.67 -24.87 -5.38
CA PHE A 248 6.88 -23.71 -6.25
C PHE A 248 6.02 -22.50 -5.87
N LYS A 249 5.08 -22.63 -4.92
CA LYS A 249 4.30 -21.50 -4.38
C LYS A 249 5.19 -20.35 -3.88
N ILE A 250 6.38 -20.65 -3.34
CA ILE A 250 7.37 -19.66 -2.91
C ILE A 250 7.79 -18.77 -4.09
N LEU A 251 8.13 -19.37 -5.23
CA LEU A 251 8.51 -18.64 -6.43
C LEU A 251 7.30 -17.93 -7.05
N ARG A 252 6.13 -18.56 -7.08
CA ARG A 252 4.92 -17.93 -7.61
C ARG A 252 4.58 -16.64 -6.86
N ARG A 253 4.63 -16.65 -5.52
CA ARG A 253 4.53 -15.44 -4.68
C ARG A 253 5.58 -14.41 -5.07
N ARG A 254 6.86 -14.81 -5.13
CA ARG A 254 7.97 -13.90 -5.41
C ARG A 254 7.87 -13.27 -6.79
N ILE A 255 7.38 -14.01 -7.77
CA ILE A 255 7.19 -13.52 -9.13
C ILE A 255 6.10 -12.44 -9.17
N ALA A 256 4.95 -12.64 -8.51
CA ALA A 256 3.93 -11.60 -8.37
C ALA A 256 4.52 -10.33 -7.73
N TRP A 257 5.22 -10.48 -6.60
CA TRP A 257 5.87 -9.38 -5.91
C TRP A 257 6.87 -8.63 -6.79
N MET A 258 7.73 -9.36 -7.50
CA MET A 258 8.76 -8.77 -8.37
C MET A 258 8.13 -8.03 -9.55
N ILE A 259 7.11 -8.57 -10.20
CA ILE A 259 6.41 -7.88 -11.29
C ILE A 259 5.83 -6.55 -10.80
N GLY A 260 5.23 -6.51 -9.61
CA GLY A 260 4.72 -5.26 -9.04
C GLY A 260 5.78 -4.21 -8.73
N HIS A 261 7.06 -4.59 -8.59
CA HIS A 261 8.17 -3.65 -8.45
C HIS A 261 8.68 -3.14 -9.81
N TRP A 262 8.60 -3.97 -10.84
CA TRP A 262 9.10 -3.64 -12.18
C TRP A 262 8.08 -2.89 -13.05
N ILE A 263 6.79 -3.08 -12.80
CA ILE A 263 5.71 -2.49 -13.62
C ILE A 263 5.77 -0.96 -13.66
N GLY A 264 6.07 -0.32 -12.53
CA GLY A 264 6.23 1.14 -12.43
C GLY A 264 7.63 1.66 -12.79
N VAL A 265 8.54 0.78 -13.22
CA VAL A 265 9.90 1.15 -13.62
C VAL A 265 10.08 0.99 -15.12
N LYS A 266 9.92 -0.24 -15.64
CA LYS A 266 10.10 -0.52 -17.07
C LYS A 266 9.52 -1.87 -17.48
N ILE A 267 8.34 -1.83 -18.10
CA ILE A 267 7.76 -2.95 -18.86
C ILE A 267 7.11 -2.37 -20.12
N ASP A 268 7.51 -2.87 -21.30
CA ASP A 268 6.98 -2.31 -22.55
C ASP A 268 5.51 -2.73 -22.73
N LYS A 269 4.71 -1.87 -23.35
CA LYS A 269 3.26 -2.04 -23.56
C LYS A 269 2.85 -3.45 -24.03
N GLN A 270 3.55 -4.00 -25.02
CA GLN A 270 3.25 -5.32 -25.58
C GLN A 270 3.36 -6.47 -24.57
N TYR A 271 4.15 -6.30 -23.50
CA TYR A 271 4.35 -7.30 -22.46
C TYR A 271 3.35 -7.18 -21.30
N ARG A 272 2.61 -6.08 -21.18
CA ARG A 272 1.68 -5.84 -20.06
C ARG A 272 0.51 -6.84 -20.04
N SER A 273 0.13 -7.36 -21.20
CA SER A 273 -0.85 -8.46 -21.29
C SER A 273 -0.40 -9.71 -20.50
N TYR A 274 0.89 -10.06 -20.55
CA TYR A 274 1.44 -11.16 -19.75
C TYR A 274 1.39 -10.83 -18.26
N VAL A 275 1.66 -9.58 -17.86
CA VAL A 275 1.56 -9.14 -16.46
C VAL A 275 0.16 -9.37 -15.92
N TYR A 276 -0.88 -8.93 -16.64
CA TYR A 276 -2.27 -9.12 -16.21
C TYR A 276 -2.65 -10.60 -16.14
N GLN A 277 -2.28 -11.38 -17.16
CA GLN A 277 -2.52 -12.84 -17.17
C GLN A 277 -1.86 -13.55 -15.99
N ILE A 278 -0.60 -13.20 -15.70
CA ILE A 278 0.14 -13.75 -14.57
C ILE A 278 -0.55 -13.40 -13.26
N MET A 279 -0.88 -12.13 -13.02
CA MET A 279 -1.55 -11.73 -11.79
C MET A 279 -2.85 -12.50 -11.60
N LEU A 280 -3.71 -12.56 -12.62
CA LEU A 280 -4.98 -13.29 -12.53
C LEU A 280 -4.79 -14.79 -12.32
N GLN A 281 -3.80 -15.41 -12.96
CA GLN A 281 -3.46 -16.82 -12.72
C GLN A 281 -3.02 -17.06 -11.27
N LEU A 282 -2.34 -16.09 -10.66
CA LEU A 282 -1.84 -16.18 -9.28
C LEU A 282 -2.90 -15.80 -8.23
N LEU A 283 -3.94 -15.03 -8.60
CA LEU A 283 -5.11 -14.76 -7.76
C LEU A 283 -6.11 -15.94 -7.71
N ALA A 284 -5.96 -16.92 -8.61
CA ALA A 284 -6.90 -18.03 -8.78
C ALA A 284 -7.15 -18.81 -7.47
N PRO A 285 -8.38 -19.30 -7.21
CA PRO A 285 -8.72 -19.99 -5.95
C PRO A 285 -7.88 -21.24 -5.65
N GLU A 286 -7.30 -21.86 -6.68
CA GLU A 286 -6.44 -23.05 -6.54
C GLU A 286 -5.02 -22.72 -6.04
N GLU A 287 -4.63 -21.45 -6.05
CA GLU A 287 -3.34 -21.02 -5.53
C GLU A 287 -3.33 -20.86 -4.01
N ASP A 288 -2.12 -20.91 -3.45
CA ASP A 288 -1.90 -20.72 -2.01
C ASP A 288 -2.34 -19.31 -1.54
N MET A 289 -2.87 -19.21 -0.33
CA MET A 289 -3.42 -17.96 0.22
C MET A 289 -2.41 -16.80 0.17
N VAL A 290 -1.14 -17.04 0.53
CA VAL A 290 -0.09 -16.01 0.49
C VAL A 290 0.18 -15.58 -0.95
N VAL A 291 0.18 -16.53 -1.90
CA VAL A 291 0.34 -16.21 -3.33
C VAL A 291 -0.81 -15.32 -3.81
N ARG A 292 -2.05 -15.66 -3.46
CA ARG A 292 -3.24 -14.91 -3.86
C ARG A 292 -3.25 -13.49 -3.29
N LEU A 293 -2.92 -13.33 -2.01
CA LEU A 293 -2.83 -12.02 -1.35
C LEU A 293 -1.74 -11.14 -1.96
N VAL A 294 -0.53 -11.69 -2.15
CA VAL A 294 0.57 -10.94 -2.77
C VAL A 294 0.24 -10.57 -4.21
N ALA A 295 -0.40 -11.46 -4.96
CA ALA A 295 -0.82 -11.17 -6.31
C ALA A 295 -1.92 -10.10 -6.37
N ALA A 296 -2.88 -10.10 -5.45
CA ALA A 296 -3.87 -9.02 -5.34
C ALA A 296 -3.22 -7.66 -5.02
N ASN A 297 -2.28 -7.62 -4.07
CA ASN A 297 -1.56 -6.40 -3.70
C ASN A 297 -0.74 -5.85 -4.88
N ASN A 298 -0.14 -6.73 -5.69
CA ASN A 298 0.67 -6.30 -6.82
C ASN A 298 -0.15 -6.06 -8.10
N LEU A 299 -1.35 -6.66 -8.23
CA LEU A 299 -2.32 -6.28 -9.27
C LEU A 299 -2.73 -4.83 -9.13
N ARG A 300 -2.95 -4.36 -7.88
CA ARG A 300 -3.17 -2.94 -7.59
C ARG A 300 -2.06 -2.08 -8.22
N ASN A 301 -0.79 -2.40 -7.98
CA ASN A 301 0.34 -1.64 -8.53
C ASN A 301 0.36 -1.67 -10.07
N CYS A 302 -0.09 -2.78 -10.68
CA CYS A 302 -0.13 -2.90 -12.14
C CYS A 302 -1.21 -2.01 -12.79
N VAL A 303 -2.31 -1.80 -12.06
CA VAL A 303 -3.46 -1.01 -12.52
C VAL A 303 -3.30 0.46 -12.14
N ASP A 304 -2.67 0.76 -11.00
CA ASP A 304 -2.37 2.12 -10.55
C ASP A 304 -1.17 2.77 -11.27
N ASP A 305 -0.46 2.01 -12.10
CA ASP A 305 0.73 2.49 -12.82
C ASP A 305 0.44 3.68 -13.76
N TRP A 306 1.37 4.63 -13.82
CA TRP A 306 1.22 5.84 -14.65
C TRP A 306 1.00 5.53 -16.14
N ASP A 307 1.67 4.51 -16.67
CA ASP A 307 1.54 4.08 -18.08
C ASP A 307 0.39 3.07 -18.29
N PHE A 308 -0.52 2.94 -17.34
CA PHE A 308 -1.71 2.10 -17.47
C PHE A 308 -2.66 2.62 -18.56
N GLU A 309 -3.05 1.73 -19.47
CA GLU A 309 -4.07 1.99 -20.49
C GLU A 309 -5.27 1.08 -20.30
N THR A 310 -6.46 1.67 -20.13
CA THR A 310 -7.70 0.93 -19.87
C THR A 310 -8.04 -0.06 -20.98
N GLU A 311 -7.84 0.29 -22.26
CA GLU A 311 -8.19 -0.60 -23.39
C GLU A 311 -7.37 -1.90 -23.39
N ASP A 312 -6.12 -1.87 -22.93
CA ASP A 312 -5.29 -3.08 -22.80
C ASP A 312 -5.75 -3.97 -21.63
N PHE A 313 -6.43 -3.37 -20.63
CA PHE A 313 -6.92 -4.07 -19.44
C PHE A 313 -8.36 -4.60 -19.58
N VAL A 314 -9.15 -4.07 -20.53
CA VAL A 314 -10.56 -4.45 -20.76
C VAL A 314 -10.80 -5.98 -20.78
N PRO A 315 -9.98 -6.80 -21.45
CA PRO A 315 -10.18 -8.26 -21.47
C PRO A 315 -10.07 -8.94 -20.10
N TYR A 316 -9.51 -8.26 -19.10
CA TYR A 316 -9.16 -8.81 -17.80
C TYR A 316 -10.10 -8.36 -16.68
N ILE A 317 -10.93 -7.33 -16.91
CA ILE A 317 -11.80 -6.71 -15.89
C ILE A 317 -12.70 -7.73 -15.18
N GLU A 318 -13.44 -8.54 -15.93
CA GLU A 318 -14.36 -9.55 -15.37
C GLU A 318 -13.63 -10.51 -14.44
N SER A 319 -12.49 -11.03 -14.90
CA SER A 319 -11.67 -11.96 -14.13
C SER A 319 -11.07 -11.30 -12.89
N SER A 320 -10.61 -10.05 -13.00
CA SER A 320 -10.10 -9.28 -11.85
C SER A 320 -11.17 -9.14 -10.77
N ILE A 321 -12.39 -8.72 -11.14
CA ILE A 321 -13.48 -8.52 -10.20
C ILE A 321 -13.89 -9.85 -9.58
N LEU A 322 -14.08 -10.89 -10.39
CA LEU A 322 -14.44 -12.22 -9.90
C LEU A 322 -13.41 -12.78 -8.92
N LEU A 323 -12.12 -12.67 -9.23
CA LEU A 323 -11.06 -13.22 -8.38
C LEU A 323 -10.83 -12.40 -7.11
N LEU A 324 -10.84 -11.06 -7.19
CA LEU A 324 -10.71 -10.19 -6.02
C LEU A 324 -11.91 -10.37 -5.07
N THR A 325 -13.11 -10.49 -5.61
CA THR A 325 -14.32 -10.68 -4.81
C THR A 325 -14.41 -12.08 -4.20
N ALA A 326 -13.88 -13.11 -4.87
CA ALA A 326 -13.71 -14.43 -4.29
C ALA A 326 -12.69 -14.40 -3.15
N LEU A 327 -11.51 -13.80 -3.37
CA LEU A 327 -10.47 -13.68 -2.35
C LEU A 327 -10.96 -12.91 -1.11
N LEU A 328 -11.76 -11.86 -1.30
CA LEU A 328 -12.34 -11.08 -0.20
C LEU A 328 -13.27 -11.90 0.71
N LYS A 329 -13.88 -12.98 0.19
CA LYS A 329 -14.71 -13.92 0.97
C LYS A 329 -13.88 -14.98 1.70
N ASP A 330 -12.68 -15.26 1.19
CA ASP A 330 -11.80 -16.31 1.73
C ASP A 330 -10.92 -15.81 2.87
N VAL A 331 -10.81 -14.49 3.06
CA VAL A 331 -9.96 -13.86 4.10
C VAL A 331 -10.73 -13.50 5.37
N GLU A 332 -10.06 -13.68 6.49
CA GLU A 332 -10.57 -13.41 7.83
C GLU A 332 -9.95 -12.15 8.43
N GLU A 333 -8.67 -11.89 8.18
CA GLU A 333 -7.95 -10.76 8.77
C GLU A 333 -8.40 -9.42 8.19
N PHE A 334 -8.47 -8.43 9.08
CA PHE A 334 -8.92 -7.08 8.76
C PHE A 334 -8.03 -6.41 7.69
N ASP A 335 -6.72 -6.47 7.90
CA ASP A 335 -5.74 -5.84 7.00
C ASP A 335 -5.80 -6.45 5.60
N SER A 336 -5.99 -7.77 5.50
CA SER A 336 -6.18 -8.48 4.24
C SER A 336 -7.42 -7.96 3.50
N ARG A 337 -8.56 -7.87 4.19
CA ARG A 337 -9.82 -7.34 3.61
C ARG A 337 -9.66 -5.91 3.12
N MET A 338 -9.03 -5.04 3.91
CA MET A 338 -8.75 -3.67 3.54
C MET A 338 -7.90 -3.57 2.27
N ARG A 339 -6.84 -4.39 2.16
CA ARG A 339 -5.95 -4.39 0.99
C ARG A 339 -6.66 -4.84 -0.29
N ILE A 340 -7.43 -5.92 -0.21
CA ILE A 340 -8.19 -6.44 -1.35
C ILE A 340 -9.26 -5.42 -1.78
N LEU A 341 -9.98 -4.82 -0.84
CA LEU A 341 -10.99 -3.80 -1.14
C LEU A 341 -10.35 -2.53 -1.74
N ASN A 342 -9.18 -2.12 -1.26
CA ASN A 342 -8.41 -1.03 -1.86
C ASN A 342 -7.94 -1.37 -3.28
N CYS A 343 -7.49 -2.60 -3.55
CA CYS A 343 -7.18 -3.05 -4.90
C CYS A 343 -8.42 -2.98 -5.81
N LEU A 344 -9.57 -3.45 -5.34
CA LEU A 344 -10.83 -3.37 -6.09
C LEU A 344 -11.21 -1.92 -6.40
N ASN A 345 -11.04 -1.02 -5.43
CA ASN A 345 -11.30 0.42 -5.60
C ASN A 345 -10.41 1.06 -6.68
N ILE A 346 -9.12 0.70 -6.73
CA ILE A 346 -8.21 1.18 -7.78
C ILE A 346 -8.63 0.62 -9.15
N VAL A 347 -9.04 -0.64 -9.22
CA VAL A 347 -9.57 -1.23 -10.46
C VAL A 347 -10.82 -0.48 -10.93
N ILE A 348 -11.77 -0.20 -10.03
CA ILE A 348 -12.98 0.57 -10.35
C ILE A 348 -12.63 1.95 -10.92
N ASP A 349 -11.72 2.69 -10.26
CA ASP A 349 -11.31 4.03 -10.71
C ASP A 349 -10.67 3.98 -12.10
N ARG A 350 -9.76 3.02 -12.33
CA ARG A 350 -8.94 2.98 -13.54
C ARG A 350 -9.68 2.46 -14.77
N VAL A 351 -10.75 1.70 -14.59
CA VAL A 351 -11.57 1.22 -15.72
C VAL A 351 -12.76 2.11 -16.03
N GLU A 352 -13.03 3.11 -15.19
CA GLU A 352 -14.08 4.12 -15.37
C GLU A 352 -15.44 3.44 -15.71
N THR A 353 -16.18 4.03 -16.64
CA THR A 353 -17.47 3.54 -17.17
C THR A 353 -17.50 2.07 -17.62
N ARG A 354 -16.34 1.45 -17.89
CA ARG A 354 -16.27 0.02 -18.28
C ARG A 354 -16.54 -0.92 -17.11
N ILE A 355 -16.62 -0.41 -15.87
CA ILE A 355 -17.03 -1.17 -14.69
C ILE A 355 -18.51 -1.53 -14.69
N ALA A 356 -19.35 -0.75 -15.40
CA ALA A 356 -20.81 -0.81 -15.31
C ALA A 356 -21.42 -2.22 -15.46
N PRO A 357 -20.96 -3.10 -16.38
CA PRO A 357 -21.50 -4.46 -16.51
C PRO A 357 -21.29 -5.35 -15.28
N TYR A 358 -20.27 -5.06 -14.46
CA TYR A 358 -19.86 -5.88 -13.32
C TYR A 358 -20.29 -5.27 -11.98
N ALA A 359 -20.91 -4.10 -12.02
CA ALA A 359 -21.12 -3.29 -10.84
C ALA A 359 -22.12 -3.94 -9.86
N GLN A 360 -23.15 -4.64 -10.37
CA GLN A 360 -24.10 -5.42 -9.57
C GLN A 360 -23.40 -6.46 -8.69
N GLN A 361 -22.45 -7.21 -9.26
CA GLN A 361 -21.68 -8.23 -8.54
C GLN A 361 -20.91 -7.60 -7.36
N ILE A 362 -20.40 -6.38 -7.53
CA ILE A 362 -19.67 -5.70 -6.46
C ILE A 362 -20.64 -5.22 -5.39
N VAL A 363 -21.76 -4.60 -5.77
CA VAL A 363 -22.77 -4.10 -4.82
C VAL A 363 -23.33 -5.22 -3.93
N GLU A 364 -23.58 -6.41 -4.48
CA GLU A 364 -24.08 -7.56 -3.73
C GLU A 364 -23.13 -8.02 -2.60
N LEU A 365 -21.85 -7.66 -2.66
CA LEU A 365 -20.84 -8.01 -1.66
C LEU A 365 -20.73 -7.00 -0.53
N LEU A 366 -21.18 -5.77 -0.73
CA LEU A 366 -20.97 -4.69 0.23
C LEU A 366 -21.83 -4.83 1.49
N PRO A 367 -23.12 -5.25 1.43
CA PRO A 367 -23.92 -5.49 2.63
C PRO A 367 -23.34 -6.53 3.61
N PRO A 368 -22.90 -7.74 3.19
CA PRO A 368 -22.30 -8.69 4.13
C PRO A 368 -20.98 -8.19 4.71
N LEU A 369 -20.17 -7.45 3.94
CA LEU A 369 -18.94 -6.83 4.45
C LEU A 369 -19.23 -5.72 5.47
N TRP A 370 -20.28 -4.93 5.23
CA TRP A 370 -20.74 -3.90 6.15
C TRP A 370 -21.20 -4.50 7.48
N ALA A 371 -21.95 -5.60 7.42
CA ALA A 371 -22.39 -6.32 8.62
C ALA A 371 -21.20 -6.92 9.39
N ALA A 372 -20.23 -7.49 8.68
CA ALA A 372 -19.00 -8.04 9.28
C ALA A 372 -18.06 -6.97 9.87
N ALA A 373 -18.21 -5.70 9.45
CA ALA A 373 -17.42 -4.59 9.96
C ALA A 373 -17.72 -4.24 11.42
N GLU A 374 -18.85 -4.69 11.99
CA GLU A 374 -19.33 -4.33 13.34
C GLU A 374 -19.18 -2.84 13.66
N ASP A 375 -18.23 -2.44 14.52
CA ASP A 375 -17.94 -1.04 14.90
C ASP A 375 -16.72 -0.44 14.19
N ASP A 376 -16.14 -1.12 13.20
CA ASP A 376 -14.97 -0.61 12.47
C ASP A 376 -15.35 0.48 11.47
N HIS A 377 -15.17 1.73 11.91
CA HIS A 377 -15.47 2.91 11.11
C HIS A 377 -14.57 3.06 9.87
N LEU A 378 -13.33 2.54 9.90
CA LEU A 378 -12.41 2.66 8.77
C LEU A 378 -12.83 1.73 7.64
N PHE A 379 -13.18 0.48 7.95
CA PHE A 379 -13.64 -0.47 6.94
C PHE A 379 -15.00 -0.08 6.35
N LYS A 380 -15.92 0.38 7.21
CA LYS A 380 -17.18 1.00 6.77
C LYS A 380 -16.95 2.17 5.82
N SER A 381 -15.99 3.04 6.13
CA SER A 381 -15.62 4.13 5.25
C SER A 381 -15.12 3.65 3.89
N THR A 382 -14.28 2.61 3.82
CA THR A 382 -13.78 2.09 2.55
C THR A 382 -14.89 1.43 1.72
N ILE A 383 -15.84 0.76 2.37
CA ILE A 383 -17.05 0.24 1.70
C ILE A 383 -17.84 1.39 1.06
N LEU A 384 -18.00 2.51 1.75
CA LEU A 384 -18.71 3.67 1.22
C LEU A 384 -17.98 4.37 0.08
N VAL A 385 -16.65 4.44 0.15
CA VAL A 385 -15.83 4.90 -0.98
C VAL A 385 -16.07 4.02 -2.20
N THR A 386 -16.13 2.70 -2.00
CA THR A 386 -16.45 1.72 -3.07
C THR A 386 -17.83 1.99 -3.68
N LEU A 387 -18.86 2.23 -2.86
CA LEU A 387 -20.20 2.58 -3.34
C LEU A 387 -20.21 3.87 -4.14
N THR A 388 -19.58 4.91 -3.63
CA THR A 388 -19.56 6.23 -4.27
C THR A 388 -18.94 6.14 -5.66
N LYS A 389 -17.84 5.41 -5.79
CA LYS A 389 -17.15 5.18 -7.07
C LYS A 389 -18.03 4.41 -8.06
N LEU A 390 -18.69 3.35 -7.60
CA LEU A 390 -19.61 2.57 -8.44
C LEU A 390 -20.82 3.40 -8.88
N VAL A 391 -21.36 4.25 -8.01
CA VAL A 391 -22.49 5.12 -8.35
C VAL A 391 -22.08 6.21 -9.34
N GLY A 392 -20.85 6.73 -9.26
CA GLY A 392 -20.30 7.64 -10.27
C GLY A 392 -20.16 6.98 -11.63
N GLU A 393 -19.42 5.88 -11.70
CA GLU A 393 -19.04 5.24 -12.98
C GLU A 393 -20.14 4.37 -13.61
N ALA A 394 -21.02 3.79 -12.79
CA ALA A 394 -22.14 2.95 -13.22
C ALA A 394 -23.52 3.58 -12.94
N HIS A 395 -23.57 4.92 -12.91
CA HIS A 395 -24.74 5.74 -12.55
C HIS A 395 -26.05 5.33 -13.24
N ILE A 396 -26.02 4.81 -14.47
CA ILE A 396 -27.23 4.42 -15.19
C ILE A 396 -27.88 3.15 -14.61
N TYR A 397 -27.10 2.26 -13.99
CA TYR A 397 -27.55 0.92 -13.59
C TYR A 397 -27.66 0.73 -12.08
N LEU A 398 -26.87 1.44 -11.28
CA LEU A 398 -26.75 1.21 -9.83
C LEU A 398 -27.14 2.40 -8.96
N LEU A 399 -27.46 3.55 -9.55
CA LEU A 399 -27.71 4.76 -8.79
C LEU A 399 -28.80 4.54 -7.74
N GLU A 400 -29.87 3.83 -8.06
CA GLU A 400 -30.95 3.62 -7.08
C GLU A 400 -30.50 2.79 -5.88
N ASP A 401 -29.81 1.67 -6.09
CA ASP A 401 -29.36 0.76 -5.03
C ASP A 401 -28.21 1.37 -4.21
N GLY A 402 -27.29 2.06 -4.89
CA GLY A 402 -26.19 2.76 -4.23
C GLY A 402 -26.66 3.94 -3.39
N LEU A 403 -27.66 4.70 -3.86
CA LEU A 403 -28.29 5.75 -3.05
C LEU A 403 -29.06 5.15 -1.85
N ASP A 404 -29.70 3.99 -2.00
CA ASP A 404 -30.39 3.35 -0.88
C ASP A 404 -29.40 2.90 0.21
N LEU A 405 -28.29 2.26 -0.18
CA LEU A 405 -27.28 1.85 0.78
C LEU A 405 -26.57 3.05 1.41
N TRP A 406 -26.27 4.09 0.63
CA TRP A 406 -25.71 5.34 1.17
C TRP A 406 -26.66 5.96 2.19
N TRP A 407 -27.95 6.06 1.86
CA TRP A 407 -28.95 6.61 2.77
C TRP A 407 -29.03 5.82 4.08
N VAL A 408 -29.16 4.49 4.01
CA VAL A 408 -29.18 3.62 5.19
C VAL A 408 -27.92 3.76 6.03
N THR A 409 -26.77 3.94 5.37
CA THR A 409 -25.49 4.13 6.04
C THR A 409 -25.46 5.42 6.86
N ILE A 410 -25.89 6.54 6.30
CA ILE A 410 -25.95 7.82 7.03
C ILE A 410 -26.97 7.76 8.16
N GLN A 411 -28.12 7.11 7.93
CA GLN A 411 -29.12 6.92 8.99
C GLN A 411 -28.61 6.08 10.16
N SER A 412 -27.70 5.15 9.90
CA SER A 412 -27.12 4.27 10.92
C SER A 412 -25.88 4.86 11.58
N ALA A 413 -25.32 5.95 11.04
CA ALA A 413 -24.13 6.59 11.58
C ALA A 413 -24.48 7.37 12.85
N THR A 414 -23.70 7.16 13.92
CA THR A 414 -23.83 7.91 15.18
C THR A 414 -23.03 9.21 15.18
N GLU A 415 -22.06 9.34 14.27
CA GLU A 415 -21.22 10.52 14.07
C GLU A 415 -20.84 10.68 12.59
N CYS A 416 -20.59 11.91 12.15
CA CYS A 416 -20.11 12.19 10.79
C CYS A 416 -18.57 12.18 10.77
N THR A 417 -18.00 11.05 10.37
CA THR A 417 -16.55 10.90 10.21
C THR A 417 -16.02 11.77 9.05
N PRO A 418 -14.72 12.12 9.02
CA PRO A 418 -14.15 12.91 7.92
C PRO A 418 -14.40 12.31 6.53
N GLN A 419 -14.41 10.98 6.43
CA GLN A 419 -14.65 10.28 5.18
C GLN A 419 -16.12 10.33 4.76
N LEU A 420 -17.06 10.22 5.71
CA LEU A 420 -18.48 10.47 5.43
C LEU A 420 -18.70 11.91 4.94
N LEU A 421 -18.02 12.87 5.55
CA LEU A 421 -18.10 14.27 5.19
C LEU A 421 -17.57 14.53 3.76
N GLN A 422 -16.47 13.85 3.37
CA GLN A 422 -15.89 13.94 2.02
C GLN A 422 -16.80 13.40 0.92
N MET A 423 -17.79 12.57 1.24
CA MET A 423 -18.78 12.09 0.27
C MET A 423 -19.89 13.11 -0.02
N PHE A 424 -20.12 14.08 0.88
CA PHE A 424 -21.24 15.03 0.74
C PHE A 424 -21.28 15.80 -0.59
N PRO A 425 -20.14 16.28 -1.15
CA PRO A 425 -20.14 16.95 -2.45
C PRO A 425 -20.78 16.11 -3.57
N ALA A 426 -20.56 14.80 -3.59
CA ALA A 426 -21.19 13.91 -4.59
C ALA A 426 -22.72 13.91 -4.46
N ALA A 427 -23.27 14.02 -3.24
CA ALA A 427 -24.73 14.12 -3.05
C ALA A 427 -25.30 15.41 -3.66
N VAL A 428 -24.55 16.52 -3.56
CA VAL A 428 -24.93 17.80 -4.16
C VAL A 428 -24.88 17.72 -5.69
N GLU A 429 -23.85 17.09 -6.26
CA GLU A 429 -23.77 16.87 -7.71
C GLU A 429 -24.92 16.01 -8.22
N TYR A 430 -25.32 14.96 -7.49
CA TYR A 430 -26.46 14.11 -7.85
C TYR A 430 -27.83 14.80 -7.79
N LEU A 431 -27.96 16.01 -7.22
CA LEU A 431 -29.20 16.78 -7.31
C LEU A 431 -29.52 17.22 -8.73
N GLU A 432 -28.51 17.34 -9.59
CA GLU A 432 -28.69 17.74 -10.99
C GLU A 432 -29.09 16.56 -11.90
N TYR A 433 -29.02 15.33 -11.38
CA TYR A 433 -29.32 14.10 -12.12
C TYR A 433 -30.77 13.65 -11.92
N GLY A 434 -31.61 13.89 -12.93
CA GLY A 434 -32.89 13.19 -13.15
C GLY A 434 -34.00 13.39 -12.10
N THR A 435 -35.25 13.09 -12.45
CA THR A 435 -36.40 13.23 -11.54
C THR A 435 -36.68 11.99 -10.67
N GLU A 436 -36.19 10.82 -11.09
CA GLU A 436 -36.51 9.54 -10.45
C GLU A 436 -35.74 9.34 -9.13
N THR A 437 -34.49 9.78 -9.06
CA THR A 437 -33.62 9.59 -7.88
C THR A 437 -33.54 10.82 -6.97
N LEU A 438 -34.02 11.98 -7.44
CA LEU A 438 -33.99 13.25 -6.70
C LEU A 438 -34.50 13.13 -5.26
N ARG A 439 -35.60 12.39 -5.05
CA ARG A 439 -36.17 12.22 -3.69
C ARG A 439 -35.23 11.46 -2.76
N LYS A 440 -34.48 10.47 -3.26
CA LYS A 440 -33.50 9.72 -2.45
C LYS A 440 -32.29 10.61 -2.12
N VAL A 441 -31.78 11.34 -3.10
CA VAL A 441 -30.67 12.29 -2.91
C VAL A 441 -31.02 13.35 -1.86
N LEU A 442 -32.22 13.94 -1.94
CA LEU A 442 -32.69 14.91 -0.93
C LEU A 442 -32.74 14.32 0.48
N LYS A 443 -33.15 13.05 0.64
CA LYS A 443 -33.15 12.35 1.94
C LYS A 443 -31.74 12.09 2.46
N ILE A 444 -30.79 11.77 1.59
CA ILE A 444 -29.38 11.61 1.97
C ILE A 444 -28.85 12.93 2.50
N ILE A 445 -29.05 14.03 1.75
CA ILE A 445 -28.62 15.37 2.17
C ILE A 445 -29.27 15.78 3.49
N GLU A 446 -30.58 15.52 3.65
CA GLU A 446 -31.28 15.76 4.91
C GLU A 446 -30.65 15.00 6.08
N SER A 447 -30.33 13.72 5.87
CA SER A 447 -29.70 12.88 6.89
C SER A 447 -28.31 13.40 7.29
N TYR A 448 -27.52 13.90 6.33
CA TYR A 448 -26.24 14.57 6.60
C TYR A 448 -26.40 15.85 7.42
N VAL A 449 -27.37 16.70 7.05
CA VAL A 449 -27.66 17.94 7.78
C VAL A 449 -28.10 17.63 9.20
N MET A 450 -28.88 16.57 9.43
CA MET A 450 -29.27 16.14 10.77
C MET A 450 -28.09 15.58 11.56
N LEU A 451 -27.19 14.83 10.91
CA LEU A 451 -26.05 14.18 11.57
C LEU A 451 -24.94 15.17 11.96
N ALA A 452 -24.61 16.13 11.09
CA ALA A 452 -23.53 17.10 11.33
C ALA A 452 -23.82 18.49 10.72
N PRO A 453 -24.83 19.22 11.26
CA PRO A 453 -25.31 20.46 10.67
C PRO A 453 -24.22 21.53 10.54
N GLU A 454 -23.39 21.69 11.56
CA GLU A 454 -22.34 22.73 11.56
C GLU A 454 -21.25 22.44 10.53
N ALA A 455 -20.78 21.19 10.44
CA ALA A 455 -19.73 20.79 9.50
C ALA A 455 -20.21 20.89 8.05
N ILE A 456 -21.46 20.48 7.79
CA ILE A 456 -22.04 20.53 6.44
C ILE A 456 -22.26 21.96 5.99
N LEU A 457 -22.91 22.79 6.81
CA LEU A 457 -23.29 24.14 6.38
C LEU A 457 -22.10 25.09 6.32
N SER A 458 -21.10 24.93 7.19
CA SER A 458 -19.88 25.74 7.11
C SER A 458 -19.06 25.48 5.85
N GLN A 459 -19.07 24.25 5.32
CA GLN A 459 -18.24 23.87 4.17
C GLN A 459 -19.00 23.87 2.84
N PHE A 460 -20.28 23.50 2.85
CA PHE A 460 -21.02 23.15 1.63
C PHE A 460 -22.35 23.90 1.42
N ALA A 461 -22.69 24.88 2.26
CA ALA A 461 -23.98 25.59 2.13
C ALA A 461 -24.16 26.29 0.77
N LEU A 462 -23.12 26.92 0.23
CA LEU A 462 -23.22 27.67 -1.04
C LEU A 462 -23.45 26.74 -2.26
N PRO A 463 -22.66 25.67 -2.47
CA PRO A 463 -22.96 24.68 -3.51
C PRO A 463 -24.36 24.08 -3.36
N LEU A 464 -24.73 23.64 -2.15
CA LEU A 464 -26.03 23.03 -1.89
C LEU A 464 -27.18 23.97 -2.25
N PHE A 465 -27.17 25.21 -1.75
CA PHE A 465 -28.26 26.14 -2.03
C PHE A 465 -28.31 26.58 -3.49
N THR A 466 -27.18 26.64 -4.18
CA THR A 466 -27.14 26.91 -5.63
C THR A 466 -27.86 25.80 -6.40
N SER A 467 -27.56 24.52 -6.10
CA SER A 467 -28.23 23.39 -6.74
C SER A 467 -29.73 23.35 -6.40
N LEU A 468 -30.11 23.58 -5.13
CA LEU A 468 -31.52 23.67 -4.74
C LEU A 468 -32.25 24.84 -5.42
N ALA A 469 -31.59 25.99 -5.58
CA ALA A 469 -32.14 27.12 -6.32
C ALA A 469 -32.40 26.73 -7.77
N GLY A 470 -31.53 25.93 -8.39
CA GLY A 470 -31.73 25.39 -9.74
C GLY A 470 -33.03 24.59 -9.88
N LEU A 471 -33.43 23.85 -8.84
CA LEU A 471 -34.56 22.92 -8.84
C LEU A 471 -35.91 23.55 -8.51
N ILE A 472 -35.92 24.63 -7.72
CA ILE A 472 -37.17 25.25 -7.25
C ILE A 472 -37.88 26.00 -8.38
N GLY A 473 -39.14 25.62 -8.66
CA GLY A 473 -40.01 26.25 -9.66
C GLY A 473 -40.19 25.45 -10.95
N ASP A 474 -39.28 24.52 -11.25
CA ASP A 474 -39.32 23.70 -12.48
C ASP A 474 -39.84 22.27 -12.25
N LEU A 475 -40.10 21.90 -10.99
CA LEU A 475 -40.46 20.55 -10.57
C LEU A 475 -41.95 20.40 -10.21
N LYS A 476 -42.42 19.14 -10.19
CA LYS A 476 -43.76 18.78 -9.71
C LYS A 476 -43.96 19.17 -8.24
N PRO A 477 -45.20 19.47 -7.80
CA PRO A 477 -45.49 19.88 -6.43
C PRO A 477 -44.93 18.94 -5.34
N GLU A 478 -44.93 17.62 -5.57
CA GLU A 478 -44.41 16.68 -4.56
C GLU A 478 -42.89 16.79 -4.37
N ALA A 479 -42.13 17.07 -5.43
CA ALA A 479 -40.69 17.26 -5.35
C ALA A 479 -40.35 18.61 -4.72
N THR A 480 -41.09 19.66 -5.10
CA THR A 480 -40.97 20.99 -4.48
C THR A 480 -41.23 20.94 -2.97
N ASN A 481 -42.24 20.19 -2.52
CA ASN A 481 -42.50 20.00 -1.09
C ASN A 481 -41.34 19.31 -0.35
N THR A 482 -40.66 18.37 -1.01
CA THR A 482 -39.51 17.67 -0.41
C THR A 482 -38.32 18.63 -0.25
N ILE A 483 -38.11 19.52 -1.22
CA ILE A 483 -37.08 20.56 -1.14
C ILE A 483 -37.40 21.56 -0.02
N ILE A 484 -38.66 22.00 0.09
CA ILE A 484 -39.08 22.91 1.17
C ILE A 484 -38.87 22.24 2.53
N HIS A 485 -39.20 20.96 2.68
CA HIS A 485 -38.95 20.21 3.91
C HIS A 485 -37.46 20.18 4.27
N LEU A 486 -36.57 19.93 3.30
CA LEU A 486 -35.12 19.98 3.52
C LEU A 486 -34.68 21.37 3.99
N LEU A 487 -35.20 22.44 3.37
CA LEU A 487 -34.88 23.82 3.79
C LEU A 487 -35.36 24.09 5.21
N ASP A 488 -36.56 23.65 5.58
CA ASP A 488 -37.08 23.75 6.94
C ASP A 488 -36.18 22.98 7.93
N THR A 489 -35.75 21.76 7.59
CA THR A 489 -34.79 21.00 8.39
C THR A 489 -33.48 21.78 8.59
N ILE A 490 -32.91 22.37 7.53
CA ILE A 490 -31.70 23.19 7.63
C ILE A 490 -31.92 24.39 8.57
N LEU A 491 -33.06 25.06 8.47
CA LEU A 491 -33.41 26.20 9.33
C LEU A 491 -33.52 25.79 10.80
N LEU A 492 -33.98 24.57 11.08
CA LEU A 492 -34.18 24.04 12.44
C LEU A 492 -32.91 23.46 13.06
N CYS A 493 -32.01 22.89 12.25
CA CYS A 493 -30.83 22.16 12.73
C CYS A 493 -29.61 23.06 13.01
N ALA A 494 -29.57 24.30 12.49
CA ALA A 494 -28.39 25.14 12.57
C ALA A 494 -28.69 26.63 12.77
N PRO A 495 -27.81 27.38 13.47
CA PRO A 495 -27.92 28.82 13.58
C PRO A 495 -27.72 29.50 12.21
N ILE A 496 -28.53 30.53 11.93
CA ILE A 496 -28.57 31.22 10.62
C ILE A 496 -27.22 31.78 10.18
N GLN A 497 -26.33 32.09 11.12
CA GLN A 497 -24.99 32.62 10.86
C GLN A 497 -24.14 31.68 10.00
N LEU A 498 -24.39 30.36 10.04
CA LEU A 498 -23.61 29.38 9.28
C LEU A 498 -23.96 29.37 7.79
N TYR A 499 -25.15 29.83 7.40
CA TYR A 499 -25.64 29.68 6.03
C TYR A 499 -26.31 30.94 5.45
N ALA A 500 -26.41 32.04 6.21
CA ALA A 500 -27.05 33.28 5.78
C ALA A 500 -26.45 33.86 4.48
N GLU A 501 -25.12 33.94 4.40
CA GLU A 501 -24.44 34.46 3.21
C GLU A 501 -24.67 33.55 2.00
N ALA A 502 -24.56 32.23 2.20
CA ALA A 502 -24.83 31.24 1.17
C ALA A 502 -26.27 31.32 0.66
N LEU A 503 -27.26 31.53 1.55
CA LEU A 503 -28.68 31.63 1.20
C LEU A 503 -28.97 32.83 0.29
N ILE A 504 -28.25 33.93 0.49
CA ILE A 504 -28.34 35.14 -0.35
C ILE A 504 -27.58 34.94 -1.67
N ASN A 505 -26.33 34.48 -1.58
CA ASN A 505 -25.43 34.39 -2.74
C ASN A 505 -25.83 33.30 -3.74
N SER A 506 -26.54 32.27 -3.30
CA SER A 506 -27.08 31.20 -4.15
C SER A 506 -28.31 31.61 -4.98
N ASN A 507 -28.85 32.82 -4.77
CA ASN A 507 -30.16 33.27 -5.29
C ASN A 507 -31.38 32.45 -4.84
N LEU A 508 -31.21 31.48 -3.94
CA LEU A 508 -32.28 30.61 -3.46
C LEU A 508 -33.43 31.42 -2.83
N LEU A 509 -33.09 32.32 -1.90
CA LEU A 509 -34.07 33.18 -1.23
C LEU A 509 -34.83 34.06 -2.23
N TRP A 510 -34.12 34.62 -3.20
CA TRP A 510 -34.72 35.49 -4.20
C TRP A 510 -35.69 34.70 -5.10
N ARG A 511 -35.32 33.48 -5.50
CA ARG A 511 -36.17 32.61 -6.31
C ARG A 511 -37.43 32.18 -5.56
N MET A 512 -37.33 31.84 -4.27
CA MET A 512 -38.49 31.53 -3.42
C MET A 512 -39.45 32.72 -3.30
N LEU A 513 -38.90 33.94 -3.08
CA LEU A 513 -39.71 35.15 -2.99
C LEU A 513 -40.45 35.44 -4.30
N ASN A 514 -39.79 35.31 -5.45
CA ASN A 514 -40.44 35.51 -6.74
C ASN A 514 -41.59 34.54 -6.98
N ILE A 515 -41.42 33.25 -6.69
CA ILE A 515 -42.48 32.25 -6.85
C ILE A 515 -43.70 32.58 -5.99
N ILE A 516 -43.49 33.05 -4.76
CA ILE A 516 -44.58 33.48 -3.87
C ILE A 516 -45.29 34.71 -4.43
N LEU A 517 -44.53 35.69 -4.95
CA LEU A 517 -45.07 36.91 -5.51
C LEU A 517 -45.84 36.63 -6.81
N GLU A 518 -45.33 35.80 -7.71
CA GLU A 518 -45.99 35.41 -8.96
C GLU A 518 -47.26 34.60 -8.73
N ASN A 519 -47.26 33.66 -7.77
CA ASN A 519 -48.47 32.92 -7.40
C ASN A 519 -49.55 33.83 -6.78
N LYS A 520 -49.16 34.86 -6.01
CA LYS A 520 -50.10 35.86 -5.49
C LYS A 520 -50.69 36.75 -6.59
N VAL A 521 -49.88 37.15 -7.58
CA VAL A 521 -50.36 37.93 -8.73
C VAL A 521 -51.36 37.12 -9.57
N SER A 522 -51.11 35.82 -9.75
CA SER A 522 -51.98 34.89 -10.47
C SER A 522 -53.36 34.73 -9.82
N LEU A 523 -53.41 34.67 -8.48
CA LEU A 523 -54.66 34.60 -7.72
C LEU A 523 -55.45 35.92 -7.72
N SER A 524 -54.76 37.06 -7.81
CA SER A 524 -55.39 38.38 -7.89
C SER A 524 -55.94 38.75 -9.27
N ALA A 525 -55.55 38.02 -10.33
CA ALA A 525 -56.03 38.22 -11.70
C ALA A 525 -57.29 37.40 -12.04
N VAL A 526 -57.74 36.53 -11.13
CA VAL A 526 -58.93 35.67 -11.27
C VAL A 526 -60.06 36.06 -10.31
N ALA A 527 -59.85 37.10 -9.48
CA ALA A 527 -60.88 37.76 -8.67
C ALA A 527 -61.28 39.09 -9.32
#